data_AF-A0A833X6H1-F1
#
_entry.id   AF-A0A833X6H1-F1
#
_cell.length_a   1.000
_cell.length_b   1.000
_cell.length_c   1.000
_cell.angle_alpha   90.00
_cell.angle_beta   90.00
_cell.angle_gamma   90.00
#
_symmetry.space_group_name_H-M   'P 1'
#
loop_
_entity.id
_entity.type
_entity.pdbx_description
1 polymer ?
#
loop_
_entity_poly.entity_id
_entity_poly.type
_entity_poly.pdbx_seq_one_letter_code
_entity_poly.pdbx_strand_id
1 'polypeptide(L)'
;MSKSSSAESCRVLKEARLVERRFLARPQHEGAGAIVRRSIGRFELKYFDPFLVLDEFSVTAPAGFSDHPHRGFETVTYMLQVYPIDHSSSWVPSYRMHMKTYLLNTRLNSAALI
;
A
#
# COMPACT_ATOMS: atom_id res chain seq x y z
N MET A 1 11.85 50.99 0.90
CA MET A 1 10.99 49.88 1.35
C MET A 1 10.97 48.82 0.26
N SER A 2 11.87 47.85 0.35
CA SER A 2 11.99 46.71 -0.58
C SER A 2 10.90 45.69 -0.27
N LYS A 3 9.95 45.48 -1.19
CA LYS A 3 9.06 44.31 -1.10
C LYS A 3 9.79 43.11 -1.69
N SER A 4 10.06 42.13 -0.84
CA SER A 4 10.67 40.84 -1.16
C SER A 4 9.73 39.98 -2.00
N SER A 5 10.25 39.45 -3.11
CA SER A 5 9.61 38.41 -3.91
C SER A 5 9.86 37.04 -3.28
N SER A 6 8.81 36.34 -2.89
CA SER A 6 8.87 34.90 -2.65
C SER A 6 7.68 34.22 -3.33
N ALA A 7 7.71 34.20 -4.66
CA ALA A 7 6.92 33.25 -5.42
C ALA A 7 7.66 31.91 -5.35
N GLU A 8 7.16 30.97 -4.54
CA GLU A 8 7.60 29.59 -4.58
C GLU A 8 7.45 29.07 -6.02
N SER A 9 8.59 28.77 -6.64
CA SER A 9 8.65 28.25 -8.00
C SER A 9 8.13 26.81 -8.01
N CYS A 10 6.91 26.61 -8.48
CA CYS A 10 6.40 25.31 -8.87
C CYS A 10 7.23 24.83 -10.07
N ARG A 11 8.26 24.00 -9.80
CA ARG A 11 9.08 23.40 -10.85
C ARG A 11 8.23 22.39 -11.60
N VAL A 12 7.62 22.82 -12.70
CA VAL A 12 7.06 21.92 -13.69
C VAL A 12 8.22 21.06 -14.21
N LEU A 13 8.20 19.77 -13.90
CA LEU A 13 9.16 18.80 -14.41
C LEU A 13 9.04 18.81 -15.94
N LYS A 14 10.06 19.35 -16.62
CA LYS A 14 10.07 19.46 -18.09
C LYS A 14 10.25 18.12 -18.80
N GLU A 15 10.72 17.09 -18.09
CA GLU A 15 11.00 15.77 -18.66
C GLU A 15 10.37 14.66 -17.79
N ALA A 16 9.91 13.59 -18.46
CA ALA A 16 9.33 12.44 -17.79
C ALA A 16 10.42 11.67 -17.02
N ARG A 17 10.11 11.25 -15.78
CA ARG A 17 10.99 10.36 -15.01
C ARG A 17 11.07 9.00 -15.72
N LEU A 18 12.29 8.53 -15.96
CA LEU A 18 12.52 7.21 -16.52
C LEU A 18 12.27 6.12 -15.47
N VAL A 19 11.82 4.95 -15.92
CA VAL A 19 11.66 3.78 -15.06
C VAL A 19 13.01 3.13 -14.86
N GLU A 20 13.60 3.31 -13.69
CA GLU A 20 14.91 2.76 -13.35
C GLU A 20 14.90 1.23 -13.25
N ARG A 21 13.87 0.65 -12.61
CA ARG A 21 13.77 -0.80 -12.39
C ARG A 21 12.33 -1.29 -12.51
N ARG A 22 12.20 -2.53 -12.99
CA ARG A 22 10.94 -3.29 -13.05
C ARG A 22 11.17 -4.66 -12.44
N PHE A 23 10.29 -5.07 -11.54
CA PHE A 23 10.31 -6.39 -10.94
C PHE A 23 8.87 -6.87 -10.73
N LEU A 24 8.69 -8.19 -10.78
CA LEU A 24 7.38 -8.80 -10.62
C LEU A 24 7.06 -8.96 -9.12
N ALA A 25 5.90 -8.50 -8.70
CA ALA A 25 5.36 -8.82 -7.38
C ALA A 25 5.11 -10.33 -7.26
N ARG A 26 5.57 -10.95 -6.17
CA ARG A 26 5.48 -12.41 -5.98
C ARG A 26 4.46 -12.76 -4.90
N PRO A 27 3.74 -13.88 -5.06
CA PRO A 27 2.82 -14.37 -4.04
C PRO A 27 3.57 -14.79 -2.77
N GLN A 28 2.98 -14.50 -1.62
CA GLN A 28 3.44 -14.90 -0.29
C GLN A 28 2.23 -15.21 0.59
N HIS A 29 2.33 -16.23 1.43
CA HIS A 29 1.31 -16.52 2.44
C HIS A 29 1.46 -15.55 3.61
N GLU A 30 0.33 -14.99 4.07
CA GLU A 30 0.26 -14.08 5.20
C GLU A 30 -1.00 -14.37 6.03
N GLY A 31 -0.96 -13.99 7.31
CA GLY A 31 -2.10 -14.14 8.22
C GLY A 31 -2.67 -15.56 8.23
N ALA A 32 -4.00 -15.64 8.22
CA ALA A 32 -4.76 -16.88 8.17
C ALA A 32 -5.23 -17.14 6.73
N GLY A 33 -4.45 -17.92 5.97
CA GLY A 33 -4.85 -18.38 4.63
C GLY A 33 -4.88 -17.30 3.54
N ALA A 34 -4.44 -16.08 3.82
CA ALA A 34 -4.35 -15.03 2.81
C ALA A 34 -3.10 -15.21 1.94
N ILE A 35 -3.22 -14.89 0.65
CA ILE A 35 -2.09 -14.83 -0.27
C ILE A 35 -1.98 -13.40 -0.77
N VAL A 36 -0.84 -12.77 -0.50
CA VAL A 36 -0.53 -11.41 -0.94
C VAL A 36 0.50 -11.42 -2.06
N ARG A 37 0.39 -10.49 -3.00
CA ARG A 37 1.43 -10.22 -4.00
C ARG A 37 2.26 -9.03 -3.52
N ARG A 38 3.43 -9.30 -2.97
CA ARG A 38 4.32 -8.28 -2.40
C ARG A 38 5.26 -7.70 -3.45
N SER A 39 5.34 -6.37 -3.49
CA SER A 39 6.24 -5.62 -4.37
C SER A 39 7.39 -4.95 -3.60
N ILE A 40 7.10 -3.96 -2.76
CA ILE A 40 8.06 -3.33 -1.84
C ILE A 40 8.24 -4.22 -0.60
N GLY A 41 9.45 -4.29 -0.05
CA GLY A 41 9.79 -5.10 1.13
C GLY A 41 10.32 -6.50 0.79
N ARG A 42 10.54 -6.80 -0.51
CA ARG A 42 11.21 -8.01 -1.00
C ARG A 42 12.69 -7.76 -1.29
N PHE A 43 13.45 -8.81 -1.57
CA PHE A 43 14.89 -8.68 -1.83
C PHE A 43 15.20 -7.75 -3.02
N GLU A 44 14.33 -7.72 -4.03
CA GLU A 44 14.47 -6.85 -5.22
C GLU A 44 14.36 -5.36 -4.87
N LEU A 45 13.58 -5.01 -3.84
CA LEU A 45 13.33 -3.65 -3.39
C LEU A 45 13.08 -3.60 -1.87
N LYS A 46 14.13 -3.91 -1.10
CA LYS A 46 14.06 -4.06 0.36
C LYS A 46 13.92 -2.72 1.10
N TYR A 47 14.57 -1.68 0.57
CA TYR A 47 14.57 -0.34 1.15
C TYR A 47 14.05 0.64 0.10
N PHE A 48 12.88 1.21 0.36
CA PHE A 48 12.25 2.20 -0.53
C PHE A 48 11.54 3.28 0.28
N ASP A 49 12.30 3.94 1.15
CA ASP A 49 11.82 5.02 2.02
C ASP A 49 11.03 6.08 1.21
N PRO A 50 9.84 6.51 1.66
CA PRO A 50 9.18 6.22 2.94
C PRO A 50 8.40 4.89 3.02
N PHE A 51 8.36 4.09 1.96
CA PHE A 51 7.55 2.87 1.89
C PHE A 51 8.33 1.64 2.36
N LEU A 52 7.73 0.89 3.28
CA LEU A 52 8.32 -0.32 3.87
C LEU A 52 7.79 -1.60 3.19
N VAL A 53 6.50 -1.65 2.90
CA VAL A 53 5.80 -2.78 2.28
C VAL A 53 4.71 -2.27 1.35
N LEU A 54 4.47 -2.97 0.25
CA LEU A 54 3.29 -2.79 -0.60
C LEU A 54 2.78 -4.16 -1.06
N ASP A 55 1.59 -4.50 -0.56
CA ASP A 55 0.90 -5.75 -0.81
C ASP A 55 -0.40 -5.52 -1.57
N GLU A 56 -0.63 -6.33 -2.60
CA GLU A 56 -1.92 -6.42 -3.29
C GLU A 56 -2.52 -7.81 -3.07
N PHE A 57 -3.78 -7.89 -2.65
CA PHE A 57 -4.42 -9.17 -2.36
C PHE A 57 -5.92 -9.14 -2.50
N SER A 58 -6.50 -10.33 -2.71
CA SER A 58 -7.94 -10.54 -2.60
C SER A 58 -8.21 -11.59 -1.54
N VAL A 59 -9.15 -11.31 -0.63
CA VAL A 59 -9.46 -12.19 0.50
C VAL A 59 -10.96 -12.45 0.60
N THR A 60 -11.30 -13.66 1.06
CA THR A 60 -12.66 -14.11 1.34
C THR A 60 -12.63 -14.82 2.69
N ALA A 61 -13.65 -14.61 3.53
CA ALA A 61 -13.78 -15.31 4.79
C ALA A 61 -13.80 -16.84 4.59
N PRO A 62 -13.20 -17.64 5.49
CA PRO A 62 -12.61 -17.23 6.77
C PRO A 62 -11.14 -16.78 6.68
N ALA A 63 -10.56 -16.64 5.49
CA ALA A 63 -9.19 -16.15 5.36
C ALA A 63 -9.09 -14.66 5.72
N GLY A 64 -7.93 -14.24 6.22
CA GLY A 64 -7.73 -12.86 6.66
C GLY A 64 -6.44 -12.64 7.43
N PHE A 65 -6.41 -11.54 8.18
CA PHE A 65 -5.28 -11.15 9.02
C PHE A 65 -5.81 -11.06 10.45
N SER A 66 -5.48 -12.06 11.27
CA SER A 66 -5.82 -12.07 12.69
C SER A 66 -5.16 -10.89 13.42
N ASP A 67 -5.65 -10.57 14.62
CA ASP A 67 -5.09 -9.50 15.45
C ASP A 67 -3.56 -9.64 15.60
N HIS A 68 -2.84 -8.59 15.22
CA HIS A 68 -1.38 -8.51 15.32
C HIS A 68 -0.92 -7.08 15.60
N PRO A 69 0.20 -6.88 16.32
CA PRO A 69 0.65 -5.55 16.72
C PRO A 69 1.39 -4.80 15.60
N HIS A 70 1.27 -3.47 15.61
CA HIS A 70 2.05 -2.55 14.77
C HIS A 70 2.63 -1.40 15.62
N ARG A 71 3.86 -0.95 15.31
CA ARG A 71 4.51 0.17 16.01
C ARG A 71 5.50 0.89 15.11
N GLY A 72 5.48 2.22 15.12
CA GLY A 72 6.50 3.06 14.48
C GLY A 72 6.39 3.17 12.95
N PHE A 73 5.21 2.87 12.41
CA PHE A 73 4.83 3.05 11.01
C PHE A 73 3.31 3.20 10.91
N GLU A 74 2.85 3.68 9.77
CA GLU A 74 1.43 3.77 9.41
C GLU A 74 1.08 2.67 8.41
N THR A 75 -0.09 2.06 8.57
CA THR A 75 -0.67 1.12 7.61
C THR A 75 -1.82 1.83 6.88
N VAL A 76 -1.76 1.87 5.56
CA VAL A 76 -2.86 2.40 4.75
C VAL A 76 -3.37 1.32 3.82
N THR A 77 -4.67 1.09 3.88
CA THR A 77 -5.36 0.08 3.07
C THR A 77 -6.34 0.77 2.13
N TYR A 78 -6.21 0.51 0.84
CA TYR A 78 -7.12 0.97 -0.20
C TYR A 78 -7.92 -0.20 -0.76
N MET A 79 -9.24 -0.12 -0.64
CA MET A 79 -10.17 -1.09 -1.22
C MET A 79 -10.37 -0.79 -2.70
N LEU A 80 -9.96 -1.71 -3.56
CA LEU A 80 -10.07 -1.56 -5.01
C LEU A 80 -11.45 -2.00 -5.51
N GLN A 81 -11.89 -3.17 -5.08
CA GLN A 81 -13.15 -3.74 -5.51
C GLN A 81 -13.69 -4.74 -4.49
N VAL A 82 -15.01 -4.86 -4.44
CA VAL A 82 -15.70 -5.89 -3.67
C VAL A 82 -16.59 -6.67 -4.63
N TYR A 83 -16.43 -8.00 -4.64
CA TYR A 83 -17.23 -8.89 -5.47
C TYR A 83 -18.18 -9.71 -4.59
N PRO A 84 -19.49 -9.76 -4.90
CA PRO A 84 -20.36 -10.74 -4.29
C PRO A 84 -19.93 -12.15 -4.71
N ILE A 85 -19.99 -13.09 -3.78
CA ILE A 85 -19.78 -14.51 -4.05
C ILE A 85 -21.14 -15.16 -4.02
N ASP A 86 -21.56 -15.70 -5.16
CA ASP A 86 -22.78 -16.46 -5.25
C ASP A 86 -22.57 -17.85 -4.62
N HIS A 87 -23.35 -18.13 -3.60
CA HIS A 87 -23.40 -19.43 -2.96
C HIS A 87 -24.82 -19.96 -3.11
N SER A 88 -24.98 -20.96 -3.99
CA SER A 88 -26.27 -21.61 -4.26
C SER A 88 -26.91 -22.28 -3.03
N SER A 89 -26.20 -22.35 -1.90
CA SER A 89 -26.59 -23.09 -0.70
C SER A 89 -26.56 -22.29 0.61
N SER A 90 -26.33 -20.97 0.59
CA SER A 90 -26.13 -20.17 1.81
C SER A 90 -26.97 -18.90 1.85
N TRP A 91 -27.73 -18.69 2.94
CA TRP A 91 -28.52 -17.46 3.19
C TRP A 91 -27.67 -16.25 3.61
N VAL A 92 -26.36 -16.44 3.81
CA VAL A 92 -25.45 -15.39 4.26
C VAL A 92 -24.68 -14.85 3.06
N PRO A 93 -24.80 -13.54 2.75
CA PRO A 93 -24.01 -12.91 1.69
C PRO A 93 -22.52 -13.05 1.99
N SER A 94 -21.75 -13.50 1.00
CA SER A 94 -20.29 -13.59 1.10
C SER A 94 -19.66 -12.68 0.05
N TYR A 95 -18.52 -12.10 0.39
CA TYR A 95 -17.83 -11.15 -0.47
C TYR A 95 -16.34 -11.49 -0.59
N ARG A 96 -15.79 -11.23 -1.77
CA ARG A 96 -14.35 -11.20 -2.01
C ARG A 96 -13.89 -9.75 -2.10
N MET A 97 -12.97 -9.36 -1.22
CA MET A 97 -12.45 -8.00 -1.15
C MET A 97 -11.08 -7.95 -1.80
N HIS A 98 -10.89 -7.11 -2.82
CA HIS A 98 -9.61 -6.83 -3.46
C HIS A 98 -9.08 -5.49 -2.97
N MET A 99 -7.86 -5.49 -2.44
CA MET A 99 -7.28 -4.32 -1.80
C MET A 99 -5.77 -4.24 -1.99
N LYS A 100 -5.24 -3.03 -1.75
CA LYS A 100 -3.81 -2.75 -1.64
C LYS A 100 -3.49 -2.18 -0.28
N THR A 101 -2.45 -2.67 0.36
CA THR A 101 -1.98 -2.18 1.65
C THR A 101 -0.53 -1.72 1.53
N TYR A 102 -0.21 -0.55 2.10
CA TYR A 102 1.15 -0.05 2.18
C TYR A 102 1.52 0.35 3.62
N LEU A 103 2.78 0.10 3.98
CA LEU A 103 3.37 0.53 5.24
C LEU A 103 4.28 1.74 5.02
N LEU A 104 4.04 2.81 5.76
CA LEU A 104 4.77 4.08 5.68
C LEU A 104 5.61 4.29 6.94
N ASN A 105 6.89 4.56 6.74
CA ASN A 105 7.80 4.93 7.81
C ASN A 105 7.46 6.32 8.34
N THR A 106 7.00 6.40 9.60
CA THR A 106 6.59 7.67 10.22
C THR A 106 7.75 8.46 10.82
N ARG A 107 8.98 7.92 10.80
CA ARG A 107 10.18 8.62 11.31
C ARG A 107 10.55 9.88 10.52
N LEU A 108 9.91 10.16 9.40
CA LEU A 108 10.20 11.34 8.57
C LEU A 108 9.37 12.58 8.93
N ASN A 109 8.40 12.49 9.86
CA ASN A 109 7.54 13.63 10.22
C ASN A 109 8.05 14.43 11.43
N SER A 110 9.30 14.92 11.37
CA SER A 110 9.72 16.09 12.15
C SER A 110 9.88 17.36 11.30
N ALA A 111 9.49 17.33 10.03
CA ALA A 111 9.33 18.52 9.20
C ALA A 111 8.22 18.28 8.17
N ALA A 112 7.32 19.25 8.01
CA ALA A 112 6.15 19.25 7.13
C ALA A 112 4.91 18.45 7.63
N LEU A 113 4.28 18.98 8.69
CA LEU A 113 2.82 19.01 8.73
C LEU A 113 2.37 20.34 8.12
N ILE A 114 1.34 20.22 7.30
CA ILE A 114 0.47 21.23 6.65
C ILE A 114 0.33 22.54 7.45
#